data_AF-A0AAW9QN98-F1
#
_entry.id   AF-A0AAW9QN98-F1
#
_cell.length_a   1.000
_cell.length_b   1.000
_cell.length_c   1.000
_cell.angle_alpha   90.00
_cell.angle_beta   90.00
_cell.angle_gamma   90.00
#
_symmetry.space_group_name_H-M   'P 1'
#
loop_
_entity.id
_entity.type
_entity.pdbx_description
1 polymer ?
#
loop_
_entity_poly.entity_id
_entity_poly.type
_entity_poly.pdbx_seq_one_letter_code
_entity_poly.pdbx_strand_id
1 'polypeptide(L)'
;MADTSKRGFASMDRAKQREIASKGGKAAHAKGTAHEFTPEEAREAGRKGGEAVSRDRAHMAEIGRAGGKNSHKNRKSKAEKEAGTSSEASQETTEESKVQEETSEEPEKTTRKSQKKK
;
A
#
# COMPACT_ATOMS: atom_id res chain seq x y z
N MET A 1 -24.12 44.90 0.40
CA MET A 1 -22.91 44.16 0.01
C MET A 1 -23.08 42.71 0.42
N ALA A 2 -22.82 41.75 -0.45
CA ALA A 2 -22.94 40.33 -0.11
C ALA A 2 -21.68 39.86 0.62
N ASP A 3 -21.84 39.40 1.85
CA ASP A 3 -20.74 38.90 2.67
C ASP A 3 -20.20 37.58 2.08
N THR A 4 -19.03 37.64 1.44
CA THR A 4 -18.30 36.49 0.92
C THR A 4 -17.61 35.72 2.05
N SER A 5 -18.40 35.34 3.05
CA SER A 5 -17.96 34.46 4.13
C SER A 5 -17.39 33.16 3.56
N LYS A 6 -16.39 32.61 4.26
CA LYS A 6 -15.47 31.52 3.86
C LYS A 6 -16.19 30.22 3.45
N ARG A 7 -16.84 30.24 2.29
CA ARG A 7 -17.65 29.16 1.72
C ARG A 7 -16.98 28.61 0.46
N GLY A 8 -17.43 27.44 0.02
CA GLY A 8 -16.86 26.73 -1.13
C GLY A 8 -15.71 25.78 -0.78
N PHE A 9 -15.38 24.92 -1.72
CA PHE A 9 -14.47 23.79 -1.54
C PHE A 9 -13.05 24.20 -1.16
N ALA A 10 -12.49 25.21 -1.86
CA ALA A 10 -11.14 25.72 -1.61
C ALA A 10 -10.97 26.38 -0.24
N SER A 11 -12.07 26.87 0.36
CA SER A 11 -12.10 27.52 1.68
C SER A 11 -12.13 26.53 2.85
N MET A 12 -12.31 25.23 2.60
CA MET A 12 -12.29 24.18 3.63
C MET A 12 -10.87 23.79 4.03
N ASP A 13 -10.74 23.11 5.17
CA ASP A 13 -9.48 22.46 5.56
C ASP A 13 -8.99 21.42 4.53
N ARG A 14 -7.66 21.29 4.39
CA ARG A 14 -6.99 20.38 3.43
C ARG A 14 -7.35 18.91 3.62
N ALA A 15 -7.48 18.43 4.86
CA ALA A 15 -7.84 17.03 5.12
C ALA A 15 -9.29 16.77 4.68
N LYS A 16 -10.19 17.71 4.99
CA LYS A 16 -11.60 17.64 4.58
C LYS A 16 -11.77 17.72 3.05
N GLN A 17 -11.02 18.59 2.38
CA GLN A 17 -10.98 18.63 0.91
C GLN A 17 -10.54 17.28 0.33
N ARG A 18 -9.45 16.70 0.83
CA ARG A 18 -8.95 15.39 0.37
C ARG A 18 -9.95 14.26 0.59
N GLU A 19 -10.63 14.26 1.74
CA GLU A 19 -11.66 13.26 2.06
C GLU A 19 -12.84 13.35 1.07
N ILE A 20 -13.36 14.56 0.85
CA ILE A 20 -14.48 14.78 -0.09
C ILE A 20 -14.08 14.45 -1.52
N ALA A 21 -12.88 14.85 -1.97
CA ALA A 21 -12.36 14.49 -3.29
C ALA A 21 -12.23 12.96 -3.48
N SER A 22 -11.72 12.26 -2.46
CA SER A 22 -11.61 10.79 -2.46
C SER A 22 -12.97 10.11 -2.51
N LYS A 23 -13.95 10.59 -1.73
CA LYS A 23 -15.34 10.10 -1.77
C LYS A 23 -16.00 10.38 -3.13
N GLY A 24 -15.77 11.57 -3.70
CA GLY A 24 -16.29 11.97 -5.01
C GLY A 24 -15.78 11.08 -6.14
N GLY A 25 -14.46 10.84 -6.22
CA GLY A 25 -13.87 9.93 -7.20
C GLY A 25 -14.41 8.51 -7.08
N LYS A 26 -14.44 7.95 -5.86
CA LYS A 26 -15.02 6.61 -5.61
C LYS A 26 -16.48 6.52 -6.01
N ALA A 27 -17.27 7.55 -5.73
CA ALA A 27 -18.68 7.61 -6.11
C ALA A 27 -18.88 7.74 -7.63
N ALA A 28 -17.99 8.42 -8.35
CA ALA A 28 -18.07 8.56 -9.80
C ALA A 28 -17.83 7.22 -10.53
N HIS A 29 -16.84 6.44 -10.07
CA HIS A 29 -16.59 5.06 -10.52
C HIS A 29 -17.75 4.12 -10.13
N ALA A 30 -18.18 4.13 -8.86
CA ALA A 30 -19.29 3.29 -8.40
C ALA A 30 -20.63 3.57 -9.11
N LYS A 31 -20.81 4.77 -9.68
CA LYS A 31 -21.98 5.15 -10.48
C LYS A 31 -21.82 4.91 -11.99
N GLY A 32 -20.66 4.43 -12.46
CA GLY A 32 -20.36 4.29 -13.90
C GLY A 32 -20.30 5.60 -14.68
N THR A 33 -20.17 6.74 -13.98
CA THR A 33 -20.04 8.08 -14.58
C THR A 33 -18.59 8.44 -14.92
N ALA A 34 -17.63 7.75 -14.32
CA ALA A 34 -16.22 7.85 -14.66
C ALA A 34 -15.87 6.86 -15.78
N HIS A 35 -14.78 7.14 -16.49
CA HIS A 35 -14.22 6.21 -17.47
C HIS A 35 -13.59 5.00 -16.76
N GLU A 36 -14.04 3.80 -17.09
CA GLU A 36 -13.45 2.55 -16.63
C GLU A 36 -12.38 2.08 -17.62
N PHE A 37 -11.11 2.15 -17.23
CA PHE A 37 -10.01 1.69 -18.07
C PHE A 37 -9.98 0.17 -18.14
N THR A 38 -10.05 -0.38 -19.35
CA THR A 38 -9.76 -1.81 -19.54
C THR A 38 -8.26 -2.08 -19.28
N PRO A 39 -7.88 -3.32 -18.87
CA PRO A 39 -6.47 -3.65 -18.65
C PRO A 39 -5.57 -3.42 -19.87
N GLU A 40 -6.09 -3.64 -21.08
CA GLU A 40 -5.33 -3.39 -22.31
C GLU A 40 -5.19 -1.90 -22.60
N GLU A 41 -6.25 -1.11 -22.46
CA GLU A 41 -6.19 0.35 -22.64
C GLU A 41 -5.26 1.01 -21.61
N ALA A 42 -5.27 0.55 -20.35
CA ALA A 42 -4.34 1.02 -19.34
C ALA A 42 -2.87 0.72 -19.72
N ARG A 43 -2.61 -0.43 -20.36
CA ARG A 43 -1.28 -0.76 -20.92
C ARG A 43 -0.94 0.12 -22.13
N GLU A 44 -1.88 0.41 -23.02
CA GLU A 44 -1.64 1.26 -24.19
C GLU A 44 -1.37 2.71 -23.80
N ALA A 45 -2.14 3.26 -22.86
CA ALA A 45 -1.92 4.58 -22.27
C ALA A 45 -0.56 4.64 -21.55
N GLY A 46 -0.23 3.60 -20.78
CA GLY A 46 1.08 3.45 -20.12
C GLY A 46 2.24 3.36 -21.13
N ARG A 47 2.10 2.59 -22.21
CA ARG A 47 3.07 2.47 -23.30
C ARG A 47 3.30 3.82 -23.97
N LYS A 48 2.23 4.51 -24.39
CA LYS A 48 2.28 5.83 -25.04
C LYS A 48 2.89 6.91 -24.13
N GLY A 49 2.58 6.88 -22.84
CA GLY A 49 3.22 7.75 -21.84
C GLY A 49 4.71 7.45 -21.67
N GLY A 50 5.07 6.17 -21.59
CA GLY A 50 6.46 5.72 -21.54
C GLY A 50 7.27 6.09 -22.78
N GLU A 51 6.71 5.94 -23.98
CA GLU A 51 7.30 6.37 -25.26
C GLU A 51 7.53 7.88 -25.33
N ALA A 52 6.62 8.69 -24.78
CA ALA A 52 6.79 10.14 -24.71
C ALA A 52 7.91 10.55 -23.77
N VAL A 53 8.01 9.92 -22.59
CA VAL A 53 8.99 10.25 -21.54
C VAL A 53 10.38 9.67 -21.81
N SER A 54 10.48 8.49 -22.45
CA SER A 54 11.74 7.77 -22.68
C SER A 54 12.61 8.31 -23.83
N ARG A 55 12.20 9.41 -24.49
CA ARG A 55 12.94 10.04 -25.60
C ARG A 55 14.35 10.48 -25.19
N ASP A 56 14.51 11.01 -23.98
CA ASP A 56 15.83 11.33 -23.42
C ASP A 56 16.31 10.18 -22.52
N ARG A 57 17.09 9.27 -23.12
CA ARG A 57 17.68 8.14 -22.41
C ARG A 57 18.73 8.55 -21.37
N ALA A 58 19.43 9.67 -21.56
CA ALA A 58 20.46 10.13 -20.63
C ALA A 58 19.81 10.66 -19.35
N HIS A 59 18.79 11.52 -19.49
CA HIS A 59 18.01 12.03 -18.38
C HIS A 59 17.27 10.92 -17.62
N MET A 60 16.66 9.96 -18.33
CA MET A 60 16.01 8.81 -17.67
C MET A 60 17.01 7.93 -16.90
N ALA A 61 18.22 7.73 -17.41
CA ALA A 61 19.27 7.00 -16.71
C ALA A 61 19.75 7.74 -15.45
N GLU A 62 19.79 9.08 -15.47
CA GLU A 62 20.09 9.90 -14.30
C GLU A 62 19.00 9.78 -13.22
N ILE A 63 17.72 9.95 -13.60
CA ILE A 63 16.58 9.78 -12.69
C ILE A 63 16.59 8.38 -12.06
N GLY A 64 16.77 7.33 -12.87
CA GLY A 64 16.86 5.95 -12.39
C GLY A 64 18.02 5.74 -11.41
N ARG A 65 19.19 6.32 -11.70
CA ARG A 65 20.37 6.28 -10.81
C ARG A 65 20.12 7.04 -9.49
N ALA A 66 19.44 8.18 -9.51
CA ALA A 66 19.07 8.92 -8.32
C ALA A 66 18.04 8.15 -7.45
N GLY A 67 17.01 7.58 -8.07
CA GLY A 67 16.03 6.73 -7.40
C GLY A 67 16.65 5.48 -6.76
N GLY A 68 17.54 4.80 -7.48
CA GLY A 68 18.28 3.64 -6.96
C GLY A 68 19.13 3.98 -5.73
N LYS A 69 19.88 5.09 -5.77
CA LYS A 69 20.66 5.60 -4.62
C LYS A 69 19.79 5.84 -3.39
N ASN A 70 18.60 6.44 -3.56
CA ASN A 70 17.69 6.72 -2.43
C ASN A 70 17.02 5.44 -1.90
N SER A 71 16.67 4.49 -2.77
CA SER A 71 16.15 3.18 -2.36
C SER A 71 17.17 2.36 -1.55
N HIS A 72 18.44 2.35 -1.97
CA HIS A 72 19.50 1.67 -1.24
C HIS A 72 19.80 2.31 0.12
N LYS A 73 19.76 3.65 0.24
CA LYS A 73 19.88 4.33 1.54
C LYS A 73 18.76 3.90 2.50
N ASN A 74 17.51 3.90 2.03
CA ASN A 74 16.36 3.52 2.87
C ASN A 74 16.43 2.03 3.30
N ARG A 75 16.83 1.13 2.39
CA ARG A 75 17.06 -0.29 2.71
C ARG A 75 18.22 -0.48 3.69
N LYS A 76 19.33 0.24 3.53
CA LYS A 76 20.45 0.20 4.47
C LYS A 76 20.02 0.67 5.86
N SER A 77 19.31 1.80 5.98
CA SER A 77 18.76 2.27 7.26
C SER A 77 17.67 1.38 7.85
N LYS A 78 17.02 0.52 7.06
CA LYS A 78 16.06 -0.49 7.54
C LYS A 78 16.79 -1.72 8.07
N ALA A 79 17.79 -2.23 7.34
CA ALA A 79 18.64 -3.34 7.77
C ALA A 79 19.47 -2.99 9.02
N GLU A 80 19.99 -1.76 9.12
CA GLU A 80 20.71 -1.28 10.32
C GLU A 80 19.79 -1.16 11.55
N LYS A 81 18.50 -0.84 11.34
CA LYS A 81 17.50 -0.86 12.43
C LYS A 81 17.09 -2.27 12.83
N GLU A 82 16.94 -3.19 11.88
CA GLU A 82 16.56 -4.59 12.13
C GLU A 82 17.72 -5.40 12.76
N ALA A 83 18.98 -5.03 12.49
CA ALA A 83 20.16 -5.61 13.14
C ALA A 83 20.41 -5.05 14.55
N GLY A 84 19.87 -3.87 14.89
CA GLY A 84 19.98 -3.29 16.23
C GLY A 84 19.00 -3.88 17.25
N THR A 85 17.86 -4.42 16.80
CA THR A 85 16.78 -4.91 17.66
C THR A 85 16.98 -6.33 18.22
N SER A 86 18.06 -7.04 17.87
CA SER A 86 18.32 -8.41 18.31
C SER A 86 19.26 -8.52 19.52
N SER A 87 19.73 -7.40 20.08
CA SER A 87 20.74 -7.38 21.15
C SER A 87 20.21 -7.18 22.58
N GLU A 88 18.92 -6.90 22.76
CA GLU A 88 18.29 -6.65 24.08
C GLU A 88 17.34 -7.78 24.56
N ALA A 89 17.41 -8.97 23.97
CA ALA A 89 16.49 -10.09 24.24
C ALA A 89 17.21 -11.40 24.60
N SER A 90 18.24 -11.36 25.47
CA SER A 90 19.07 -12.54 25.78
C SER A 90 19.60 -12.62 27.22
N GLN A 91 18.92 -12.00 28.19
CA GLN A 91 19.31 -12.08 29.62
C GLN A 91 18.09 -12.21 30.56
N GLU A 92 17.38 -13.35 30.50
CA GLU A 92 16.71 -13.98 31.66
C GLU A 92 16.07 -15.32 31.26
N THR A 93 16.78 -16.45 31.47
CA THR A 93 16.16 -17.79 31.67
C THR A 93 17.16 -18.70 32.40
N THR A 94 17.04 -18.83 33.72
CA THR A 94 17.61 -19.93 34.52
C THR A 94 16.61 -20.30 35.59
N GLU A 95 16.36 -21.61 35.80
CA GLU A 95 15.38 -22.20 36.75
C GLU A 95 13.92 -21.91 36.32
N GLU A 96 12.88 -22.77 36.38
CA GLU A 96 12.58 -24.18 36.76
C GLU A 96 11.34 -24.58 35.89
N SER A 97 10.93 -25.82 35.57
CA SER A 97 11.45 -27.20 35.64
C SER A 97 10.43 -28.14 34.95
N LYS A 98 10.42 -29.46 35.28
CA LYS A 98 9.33 -30.46 35.05
C LYS A 98 8.95 -30.77 33.58
N VAL A 99 9.35 -31.93 33.01
CA VAL A 99 8.78 -33.29 33.20
C VAL A 99 7.39 -33.46 32.57
N GLN A 100 7.35 -34.26 31.48
CA GLN A 100 6.19 -35.00 30.92
C GLN A 100 4.99 -34.10 30.48
N GLU A 101 4.05 -34.52 29.62
CA GLU A 101 3.65 -35.84 29.13
C GLU A 101 3.09 -35.70 27.69
N GLU A 102 2.70 -36.82 27.07
CA GLU A 102 2.02 -36.84 25.77
C GLU A 102 0.71 -36.05 25.76
N THR A 103 0.41 -35.34 24.67
CA THR A 103 -0.98 -35.21 24.18
C THR A 103 -0.99 -35.12 22.66
N SER A 104 -1.78 -35.99 22.06
CA SER A 104 -2.12 -35.96 20.64
C SER A 104 -3.21 -34.92 20.38
N GLU A 105 -3.16 -34.22 19.24
CA GLU A 105 -4.37 -33.72 18.58
C GLU A 105 -4.11 -33.27 17.13
N GLU A 106 -4.84 -33.85 16.17
CA GLU A 106 -4.88 -33.39 14.78
C GLU A 106 -5.88 -32.23 14.60
N PRO A 107 -5.58 -31.21 13.78
CA PRO A 107 -6.58 -30.26 13.32
C PRO A 107 -7.32 -30.74 12.06
N GLU A 108 -8.27 -31.67 12.20
CA GLU A 108 -9.22 -32.03 11.13
C GLU A 108 -10.29 -30.93 10.90
N LYS A 109 -10.25 -30.33 9.70
CA LYS A 109 -11.39 -29.88 8.86
C LYS A 109 -12.53 -29.04 9.49
N THR A 110 -12.57 -27.74 9.14
CA THR A 110 -13.82 -26.94 9.15
C THR A 110 -14.48 -26.84 7.76
N THR A 111 -15.27 -27.86 7.45
CA THR A 111 -16.56 -27.81 6.71
C THR A 111 -16.83 -26.68 5.68
N ARG A 112 -16.78 -27.01 4.38
CA ARG A 112 -17.42 -26.22 3.30
C ARG A 112 -18.85 -26.72 3.07
N LYS A 113 -19.85 -26.05 3.67
CA LYS A 113 -21.26 -26.48 3.65
C LYS A 113 -21.93 -26.21 2.30
N SER A 114 -22.51 -27.26 1.71
CA SER A 114 -23.23 -27.22 0.44
C SER A 114 -24.48 -26.33 0.48
N GLN A 115 -24.80 -25.69 -0.64
CA GLN A 115 -26.21 -25.50 -1.04
C GLN A 115 -26.42 -25.88 -2.52
N LYS A 116 -27.61 -26.43 -2.75
CA LYS A 116 -28.06 -27.23 -3.90
C LYS A 116 -29.25 -26.53 -4.54
N LYS A 117 -29.32 -26.49 -5.87
CA LYS A 117 -30.52 -26.34 -6.75
C LYS A 117 -30.03 -26.01 -8.18
N LYS A 118 -30.63 -26.53 -9.25
CA LYS A 118 -31.66 -27.57 -9.33
C LYS A 118 -31.56 -28.25 -10.70
#